data_AF-A0A183DL91-F1
#
_entry.id   AF-A0A183DL91-F1
#
_cell.length_a   1.000
_cell.length_b   1.000
_cell.length_c   1.000
_cell.angle_alpha   90.00
_cell.angle_beta   90.00
_cell.angle_gamma   90.00
#
_symmetry.space_group_name_H-M   'P 1'
#
loop_
_entity.id
_entity.type
_entity.pdbx_description
1 polymer ?
#
loop_
_entity_poly.entity_id
_entity_poly.type
_entity_poly.pdbx_seq_one_letter_code
_entity_poly.pdbx_strand_id
1 'polypeptide(L)' 'LSPGDEKSEEEKQWRQDFLTLSDNNELFEIVQAANYLDISELLAEGCKAIANQIKGKSVQELREFFNIENDFTPEEEAR' A
#
# COMPACT_ATOMS: atom_id res chain seq x y z
N LEU A 1 -28.00 8.36 0.60
CA LEU A 1 -27.46 7.04 0.98
C LEU A 1 -28.62 6.26 1.59
N SER A 2 -29.03 5.15 0.96
CA SER A 2 -30.16 4.34 1.44
C SER A 2 -29.71 3.49 2.64
N PRO A 3 -30.54 3.26 3.66
CA PRO A 3 -30.22 2.36 4.76
C PRO A 3 -30.39 0.91 4.26
N GLY A 4 -29.30 0.28 3.82
CA GLY A 4 -29.35 -1.08 3.28
C GLY A 4 -28.03 -1.65 2.77
N ASP A 5 -27.03 -0.83 2.47
CA ASP A 5 -25.73 -1.32 1.96
C ASP A 5 -24.72 -1.58 3.10
N GLU A 6 -25.12 -2.33 4.12
CA GLU A 6 -24.13 -2.91 5.04
C GLU A 6 -23.40 -4.02 4.31
N LYS A 7 -22.14 -3.76 3.92
CA LYS A 7 -21.23 -4.79 3.41
C LYS A 7 -21.19 -5.94 4.40
N SER A 8 -21.31 -7.17 3.90
CA SER A 8 -21.24 -8.35 4.76
C SER A 8 -19.90 -8.41 5.48
N GLU A 9 -19.84 -9.07 6.64
CA GLU A 9 -18.57 -9.28 7.34
C GLU A 9 -17.59 -10.09 6.47
N GLU A 10 -18.10 -10.98 5.63
CA GLU A 10 -17.31 -11.72 4.63
C GLU A 10 -16.69 -10.77 3.58
N GLU A 11 -17.46 -9.82 3.05
CA GLU A 11 -16.95 -8.84 2.08
C GLU A 11 -15.91 -7.91 2.71
N LYS A 12 -16.11 -7.50 3.96
CA LYS A 12 -15.14 -6.69 4.71
C LYS A 12 -13.84 -7.45 4.94
N GLN A 13 -13.93 -8.72 5.35
CA GLN A 13 -12.77 -9.57 5.57
C GLN A 13 -12.01 -9.81 4.27
N TRP A 14 -12.72 -10.16 3.19
CA TRP A 14 -12.12 -10.35 1.88
C TRP A 14 -11.36 -9.11 1.41
N ARG A 15 -11.93 -7.91 1.58
CA ARG A 15 -11.24 -6.65 1.23
C ARG A 15 -9.96 -6.43 2.03
N GLN A 16 -9.94 -6.79 3.31
CA GLN A 16 -8.72 -6.70 4.13
C GLN A 16 -7.67 -7.71 3.67
N ASP A 17 -8.08 -8.94 3.40
CA ASP A 17 -7.17 -10.02 3.02
C ASP A 17 -6.58 -9.80 1.63
N PHE A 18 -7.38 -9.34 0.66
CA PHE A 18 -6.95 -9.15 -0.72
C PHE A 18 -5.71 -8.26 -0.84
N LEU A 19 -5.70 -7.10 -0.18
CA LEU A 19 -4.58 -6.16 -0.23
C LEU A 19 -3.43 -6.51 0.72
N THR A 20 -3.66 -7.42 1.68
CA THR A 20 -2.64 -7.83 2.66
C THR A 20 -1.89 -9.10 2.22
N LEU A 21 -2.50 -9.94 1.39
CA LEU A 21 -1.92 -11.19 0.89
C LEU A 21 -1.05 -11.02 -0.37
N SER A 22 -1.17 -9.88 -1.06
CA SER A 22 -0.37 -9.58 -2.26
C SER A 22 1.08 -9.34 -1.89
N ASP A 23 2.03 -9.75 -2.74
CA ASP A 23 3.42 -9.30 -2.55
C ASP A 23 3.52 -7.78 -2.76
N ASN A 24 4.61 -7.15 -2.29
CA ASN A 24 4.76 -5.69 -2.38
C ASN A 24 4.69 -5.19 -3.84
N ASN A 25 5.22 -5.97 -4.78
CA ASN A 25 5.26 -5.61 -6.19
C ASN A 25 3.86 -5.64 -6.81
N GLU A 26 3.10 -6.72 -6.57
CA GLU A 26 1.70 -6.86 -6.95
C GLU A 26 0.83 -5.75 -6.35
N LEU A 27 1.03 -5.42 -5.07
CA LEU A 27 0.31 -4.32 -4.41
C LEU A 27 0.60 -2.97 -5.10
N PHE A 28 1.85 -2.69 -5.47
CA PHE A 28 2.20 -1.47 -6.20
C PHE A 28 1.60 -1.45 -7.61
N GLU A 29 1.58 -2.58 -8.31
CA GLU A 29 0.96 -2.70 -9.64
C GLU A 29 -0.56 -2.49 -9.55
N ILE A 30 -1.24 -3.06 -8.56
CA ILE A 30 -2.68 -2.87 -8.31
C ILE A 30 -3.00 -1.39 -8.06
N VAL A 31 -2.20 -0.72 -7.21
CA VAL A 31 -2.38 0.71 -6.92
C VAL A 31 -2.17 1.57 -8.16
N GLN A 32 -1.15 1.27 -8.97
CA GLN A 32 -0.92 1.96 -10.24
C GLN A 32 -2.04 1.73 -11.25
N ALA A 33 -2.53 0.50 -11.37
CA ALA A 33 -3.67 0.16 -12.23
C ALA A 33 -4.95 0.87 -11.76
N ALA A 34 -5.21 0.93 -10.45
CA ALA A 34 -6.34 1.63 -9.88
C ALA A 34 -6.29 3.14 -10.20
N ASN A 35 -5.11 3.75 -10.10
CA ASN A 35 -4.90 5.14 -10.50
C ASN A 35 -5.11 5.35 -12.01
N TYR A 36 -4.59 4.45 -12.85
CA TYR A 36 -4.75 4.52 -14.30
C TYR A 36 -6.22 4.36 -14.75
N LEU A 37 -6.98 3.49 -14.09
CA LEU A 37 -8.39 3.21 -14.38
C LEU A 37 -9.37 4.14 -13.65
N ASP A 38 -8.86 5.13 -12.89
CA ASP A 38 -9.65 6.07 -12.09
C ASP A 38 -10.59 5.40 -11.05
N ILE A 39 -10.13 4.31 -10.43
CA ILE A 39 -10.84 3.58 -9.38
C ILE A 39 -10.43 4.12 -8.01
N SER A 40 -11.00 5.27 -7.64
CA SER A 40 -10.65 6.03 -6.43
C SER A 40 -10.70 5.20 -5.13
N GLU A 41 -11.69 4.31 -4.97
CA GLU A 41 -11.80 3.48 -3.75
C GLU A 41 -10.65 2.46 -3.63
N LEU A 42 -10.27 1.82 -4.74
CA LEU A 42 -9.19 0.83 -4.75
C LEU A 42 -7.83 1.51 -4.55
N LEU A 43 -7.65 2.68 -5.16
CA LEU A 43 -6.47 3.51 -4.94
C LEU A 43 -6.33 3.88 -3.45
N ALA A 44 -7.40 4.38 -2.82
CA ALA A 44 -7.37 4.77 -1.42
C ALA A 44 -7.07 3.60 -0.47
N GLU A 45 -7.71 2.44 -0.68
CA GLU A 45 -7.49 1.25 0.16
C GLU A 45 -6.10 0.65 -0.06
N GLY A 46 -5.59 0.63 -1.30
CA GLY A 46 -4.24 0.18 -1.60
C GLY A 46 -3.17 1.09 -0.98
N CYS A 47 -3.34 2.41 -1.08
CA CYS A 47 -2.46 3.38 -0.39
C CYS A 47 -2.50 3.19 1.13
N LYS A 48 -3.66 2.89 1.71
CA LYS A 48 -3.79 2.61 3.15
C LYS A 48 -3.07 1.32 3.55
N ALA A 49 -3.14 0.27 2.75
CA ALA A 49 -2.40 -0.97 2.97
C ALA A 49 -0.87 -0.70 2.96
N ILE A 50 -0.37 0.02 1.94
CA ILE A 50 1.04 0.42 1.86
C ILE A 50 1.43 1.25 3.10
N ALA A 51 0.61 2.24 3.47
CA ALA A 51 0.86 3.09 4.64
C ALA A 51 0.99 2.29 5.94
N ASN A 52 0.17 1.25 6.10
CA ASN A 52 0.26 0.35 7.26
C ASN A 52 1.54 -0.49 7.24
N GLN A 53 2.01 -0.93 6.08
CA GLN A 53 3.23 -1.73 5.95
C GLN A 53 4.51 -0.91 6.18
N ILE A 54 4.54 0.36 5.77
CA ILE A 54 5.71 1.24 5.97
C ILE A 54 5.81 1.78 7.39
N LYS A 55 4.72 1.70 8.17
CA LYS A 55 4.66 2.24 9.53
C LYS A 55 5.64 1.51 10.44
N GLY A 56 6.61 2.25 10.99
CA GLY A 56 7.60 1.74 11.93
C GLY A 56 8.81 1.08 11.29
N LYS A 57 8.91 1.05 9.95
CA LYS A 57 10.13 0.64 9.24
C LYS A 57 11.18 1.74 9.31
N SER A 58 12.44 1.33 9.41
CA SER A 58 13.60 2.21 9.26
C SER A 58 13.79 2.67 7.82
N VAL A 59 14.60 3.69 7.60
CA VAL A 59 14.93 4.20 6.24
C VAL A 59 15.51 3.09 5.36
N GLN A 60 16.37 2.24 5.92
CA GLN A 60 16.99 1.12 5.20
C GLN A 60 15.94 0.09 4.75
N GLU A 61 15.04 -0.31 5.65
CA GLU A 61 13.94 -1.22 5.32
C GLU A 61 12.95 -0.62 4.32
N LEU A 62 12.75 0.71 4.35
CA LEU A 62 11.91 1.39 3.35
C LEU A 62 12.57 1.39 1.98
N ARG A 63 13.89 1.61 1.90
CA ARG A 63 14.63 1.51 0.64
C ARG A 63 14.50 0.11 0.05
N GLU A 64 14.67 -0.93 0.86
CA GLU A 64 14.46 -2.31 0.41
C GLU A 64 13.00 -2.56 0.00
N PHE A 65 12.03 -2.10 0.79
CA PHE A 65 10.60 -2.28 0.54
C PHE A 65 10.16 -1.67 -0.80
N PHE A 66 10.66 -0.48 -1.13
CA PHE A 66 10.38 0.20 -2.40
C PHE A 66 11.39 -0.14 -3.50
N ASN A 67 12.36 -1.01 -3.23
CA ASN A 67 13.44 -1.36 -4.15
C ASN A 67 14.20 -0.12 -4.68
N ILE A 68 14.53 0.82 -3.77
CA ILE A 68 15.25 2.06 -4.02
C ILE A 68 16.72 1.89 -3.65
N GLU A 69 17.63 2.24 -4.57
CA GLU A 69 19.06 2.29 -4.31
C GLU A 69 19.41 3.50 -3.41
N ASN A 70 20.32 3.32 -2.46
CA ASN A 70 20.81 4.43 -1.65
C ASN A 70 21.80 5.27 -2.46
N ASP A 71 21.41 6.50 -2.79
CA ASP A 71 22.18 7.45 -3.57
C ASP A 71 22.92 8.49 -2.72
N PHE A 72 22.80 8.42 -1.39
CA PHE A 72 23.49 9.34 -0.47
C PHE A 72 24.95 8.94 -0.22
N THR A 73 25.81 9.94 -0.07
CA THR A 73 27.14 9.73 0.49
C THR A 73 27.07 9.43 2.00
N PRO A 74 28.12 8.85 2.61
CA PRO A 74 28.14 8.60 4.04
C PRO A 74 27.92 9.85 4.90
N GLU A 75 28.42 11.01 4.46
CA GLU A 75 28.20 12.29 5.13
C GLU A 75 26.75 12.78 5.02
N GLU A 76 26.07 12.51 3.90
CA GLU A 76 24.67 12.88 3.69
C GLU A 76 23.72 11.98 4.50
N GLU A 77 24.02 10.69 4.60
CA GLU A 77 23.22 9.72 5.36
C GLU A 77 23.32 9.92 6.89
N ALA A 78 24.42 10.52 7.36
CA ALA A 78 24.62 10.81 8.78
C ALA A 78 23.95 12.11 9.29
N ARG A 79 23.31 12.91 8.41
CA ARG A 79 22.62 14.16 8.76
C ARG A 79 21.16 13.93 9.11
#